data_AF-A0A5R9Q898-F1
#
_entry.id   AF-A0A5R9Q898-F1
#
_cell.length_a   1.000
_cell.length_b   1.000
_cell.length_c   1.000
_cell.angle_alpha   90.00
_cell.angle_beta   90.00
_cell.angle_gamma   90.00
#
_symmetry.space_group_name_H-M   'P 1'
#
loop_
_entity.id
_entity.type
_entity.pdbx_description
1 polymer ?
#
loop_
_entity_poly.entity_id
_entity_poly.type
_entity_poly.pdbx_seq_one_letter_code
_entity_poly.pdbx_strand_id
1 'polypeptide(L)' 'MQLLNIIQSVLAAMFGVQSQNKRHQDFSNKHLFISFTLISIVFVFLLVLLLVWLVGIITN' A
#
# COMPACT_ATOMS: atom_id res chain seq x y z
N MET A 1 -15.93 3.30 -3.88
CA MET A 1 -15.25 2.97 -5.17
C MET A 1 -13.80 3.44 -5.22
N GLN A 2 -13.44 4.66 -4.80
CA GLN A 2 -12.04 5.13 -4.84
C GLN A 2 -11.10 4.43 -3.83
N LEU A 3 -11.55 4.19 -2.59
CA LEU A 3 -10.70 3.56 -1.56
C LEU A 3 -10.28 2.11 -1.90
N LEU A 4 -11.20 1.30 -2.42
CA LEU A 4 -10.91 -0.07 -2.86
C LEU A 4 -9.91 -0.10 -4.01
N ASN A 5 -10.02 0.85 -4.96
CA ASN A 5 -9.05 0.97 -6.06
C ASN A 5 -7.65 1.36 -5.53
N ILE A 6 -7.60 2.22 -4.51
CA ILE A 6 -6.35 2.60 -3.87
C ILE A 6 -5.72 1.40 -3.16
N ILE A 7 -6.50 0.66 -2.35
CA ILE A 7 -6.03 -0.55 -1.68
C ILE A 7 -5.54 -1.58 -2.71
N GLN A 8 -6.30 -1.82 -3.79
CA GLN A 8 -5.89 -2.74 -4.84
C GLN A 8 -4.58 -2.31 -5.51
N SER A 9 -4.40 -1.02 -5.79
CA SER A 9 -3.18 -0.53 -6.43
C SER A 9 -1.98 -0.59 -5.47
N VAL A 10 -2.16 -0.30 -4.19
CA VAL A 10 -1.12 -0.49 -3.15
C VAL A 10 -0.72 -1.96 -3.03
N LEU A 11 -1.69 -2.88 -2.94
CA LEU A 11 -1.42 -4.32 -2.92
C LEU A 11 -0.73 -4.79 -4.22
N ALA A 12 -1.20 -4.34 -5.38
CA ALA A 12 -0.59 -4.68 -6.66
C ALA A 12 0.85 -4.16 -6.76
N ALA A 13 1.13 -2.96 -6.22
CA ALA A 13 2.47 -2.41 -6.16
C ALA A 13 3.38 -3.22 -5.23
N MET A 14 2.88 -3.66 -4.07
CA MET A 14 3.64 -4.51 -3.14
C MET A 14 4.05 -5.84 -3.76
N PHE A 15 3.12 -6.50 -4.46
CA PHE A 15 3.39 -7.78 -5.12
C PHE A 15 4.04 -7.61 -6.50
N GLY A 16 4.32 -6.37 -6.94
CA GLY A 16 4.94 -6.08 -8.24
C GLY A 16 4.04 -6.34 -9.46
N VAL A 17 2.77 -6.67 -9.26
CA VAL A 17 1.78 -6.97 -10.32
C VAL A 17 1.00 -5.72 -10.77
N GLN A 18 1.46 -4.53 -10.40
CA GLN A 18 0.82 -3.27 -10.75
C GLN A 18 0.93 -2.99 -12.27
N SER A 19 -0.22 -2.74 -12.92
CA SER A 19 -0.24 -2.35 -14.33
C SER A 19 0.34 -0.96 -14.54
N GLN A 20 1.10 -0.78 -15.64
CA GLN A 20 1.70 0.48 -16.07
C GLN A 20 0.67 1.61 -16.20
N ASN A 21 -0.53 1.31 -16.71
CA ASN A 21 -1.59 2.30 -16.89
C ASN A 21 -2.15 2.81 -15.55
N LYS A 22 -2.26 1.92 -14.54
CA LYS A 22 -2.66 2.30 -13.19
C LYS A 22 -1.57 3.13 -12.51
N ARG A 23 -0.30 2.73 -12.66
CA ARG A 23 0.82 3.53 -12.16
C ARG A 23 0.82 4.93 -12.79
N HIS A 24 0.61 5.07 -14.09
CA HIS A 24 0.55 6.40 -14.69
C HIS A 24 -0.61 7.23 -14.11
N GLN A 25 -1.80 6.66 -13.96
CA GLN A 25 -2.95 7.38 -13.37
C GLN A 25 -2.70 7.80 -11.91
N ASP A 26 -2.09 6.93 -11.11
CA ASP A 26 -1.82 7.16 -9.69
C ASP A 26 -0.76 8.26 -9.49
N PHE A 27 0.21 8.38 -10.41
CA PHE A 27 1.33 9.33 -10.33
C PHE A 27 1.16 10.59 -11.19
N SER A 28 0.26 10.60 -12.20
CA SER A 28 -0.01 11.79 -13.03
C SER A 28 -0.91 12.82 -12.34
N ASN A 29 -1.67 12.41 -11.34
CA ASN A 29 -2.59 13.30 -10.62
C ASN A 29 -2.01 13.65 -9.24
N LYS A 30 -1.58 14.91 -9.04
CA LYS A 30 -0.96 15.37 -7.78
C LYS A 30 -1.78 15.03 -6.51
N HIS A 31 -3.09 15.19 -6.57
CA HIS A 31 -3.98 14.89 -5.44
C HIS A 31 -4.08 13.38 -5.13
N LEU A 32 -4.11 12.55 -6.18
CA LEU A 32 -4.10 11.09 -6.03
C LEU A 32 -2.75 10.60 -5.51
N PHE A 33 -1.65 11.14 -6.02
CA PHE A 33 -0.30 10.79 -5.58
C PHE A 33 -0.10 10.97 -4.05
N ILE A 34 -0.57 12.09 -3.49
CA ILE A 34 -0.49 12.34 -2.04
C ILE A 34 -1.31 11.29 -1.27
N SER A 35 -2.54 11.01 -1.73
CA SER A 35 -3.43 10.02 -1.10
C SER A 35 -2.82 8.62 -1.13
N PHE A 36 -2.26 8.21 -2.27
CA PHE A 36 -1.57 6.94 -2.44
C PHE A 36 -0.33 6.80 -1.57
N THR A 37 0.48 7.85 -1.49
CA THR A 37 1.70 7.88 -0.68
C THR A 37 1.37 7.72 0.80
N LEU A 38 0.38 8.47 1.30
CA LEU A 38 -0.02 8.45 2.70
C LEU A 38 -0.56 7.07 3.10
N ILE A 39 -1.41 6.48 2.25
CA ILE A 39 -1.95 5.12 2.48
C ILE A 39 -0.83 4.06 2.44
N SER A 40 0.14 4.20 1.52
CA SER A 40 1.28 3.27 1.44
C SER A 40 2.15 3.32 2.69
N ILE A 41 2.41 4.52 3.24
CA ILE A 41 3.17 4.69 4.49
C ILE A 41 2.45 4.02 5.65
N VAL A 42 1.14 4.28 5.81
CA VAL A 42 0.32 3.64 6.85
C VAL A 42 0.32 2.12 6.70
N PHE A 43 0.20 1.64 5.47
CA PHE A 43 0.23 0.21 5.18
C PHE A 43 1.56 -0.44 5.61
N VAL A 44 2.70 0.15 5.23
CA VAL A 44 4.03 -0.38 5.60
C VAL A 44 4.23 -0.35 7.11
N PHE A 45 3.80 0.73 7.77
CA PHE A 45 3.88 0.83 9.23
C PHE A 45 3.07 -0.28 9.92
N LEU A 46 1.83 -0.51 9.47
CA LEU A 46 1.00 -1.60 9.97
C LEU A 46 1.64 -2.96 9.72
N LEU A 47 2.23 -3.19 8.54
CA LEU A 47 2.92 -4.44 8.22
C LEU A 47 4.07 -4.71 9.20
N VAL A 48 4.89 -3.70 9.50
CA VAL A 48 6.00 -3.84 10.48
C VAL A 48 5.48 -4.17 11.87
N LEU A 49 4.43 -3.48 12.34
CA LEU A 49 3.81 -3.79 13.64
C LEU A 49 3.26 -5.23 13.69
N LEU A 50 2.63 -5.67 12.61
CA LEU A 50 2.08 -7.02 12.49
C LEU A 50 3.19 -8.07 12.53
N LEU A 51 4.33 -7.82 11.88
CA LEU A 51 5.51 -8.69 11.92
C LEU A 51 6.11 -8.75 13.32
N VAL A 52 6.29 -7.61 14.01
CA VAL A 52 6.80 -7.58 15.39
C VAL A 52 5.88 -8.37 16.32
N TRP A 53 4.57 -8.16 16.21
CA TRP A 53 3.58 -8.89 16.98
C TRP A 53 3.60 -10.39 16.70
N LEU A 54 3.68 -10.79 15.42
CA LEU A 54 3.76 -12.19 15.01
C LEU A 54 5.02 -12.87 15.57
N VAL A 55 6.18 -12.22 15.46
CA VAL A 55 7.44 -12.73 16.02
C VAL A 55 7.33 -12.88 17.55
N GLY A 56 6.69 -11.91 18.21
CA GLY A 56 6.41 -11.96 19.64
C GLY A 56 5.56 -13.17 20.04
N ILE A 57 4.52 -13.51 19.26
CA ILE A 57 3.69 -14.71 19.50
C ILE A 57 4.47 -16.00 19.31
N ILE A 58 5.34 -16.06 18.29
CA ILE A 58 6.08 -17.28 17.97
C ILE A 58 7.20 -17.54 18.97
N THR A 59 7.82 -16.48 19.49
CA THR A 59 9.02 -16.58 20.34
C THR A 59 8.70 -16.69 21.84
N ASN A 60 7.48 -16.35 22.24
CA ASN A 60 7.04 -16.28 23.64
C ASN A 60 6.09 -17.43 23.96
#